data_AF-A0A2N1N9F8-F1
#
_entry.id   AF-A0A2N1N9F8-F1
#
_cell.length_a   1.000
_cell.length_b   1.000
_cell.length_c   1.000
_cell.angle_alpha   90.00
_cell.angle_beta   90.00
_cell.angle_gamma   90.00
#
_symmetry.space_group_name_H-M   'P 1'
#
loop_
_entity.id
_entity.type
_entity.pdbx_description
1 polymer ?
#
loop_
_entity_poly.entity_id
_entity_poly.type
_entity_poly.pdbx_seq_one_letter_code
_entity_poly.pdbx_strand_id
1 'polypeptide(L)'
;MTEDLVLNKFIQDLKDTEFDAKTSELLKLAYDTNFFGLDNQPSRMFIRNCYKDLLDIVSKPEIRNLRISGNPGVGKTFFGYYLLYDLLTKDKTIVYELHTMKGSVILFKEGKGFYLSEAIDHKIIRNYLYKKDTWYIVDGKKPYNASVAKTILISSPMKSHYHDFDKSEGDSVMDLERN
;
A
#
# COMPACT_ATOMS: atom_id res chain seq x y z
N MET A 1 -19.83 -3.23 15.49
CA MET A 1 -19.59 -3.27 14.04
C MET A 1 -18.36 -4.14 13.82
N THR A 2 -18.40 -5.13 12.93
CA THR A 2 -17.23 -6.00 12.69
C THR A 2 -16.12 -5.20 11.98
N GLU A 3 -14.86 -5.62 12.13
CA GLU A 3 -13.71 -4.94 11.52
C GLU A 3 -13.85 -4.86 9.98
N ASP A 4 -14.39 -5.90 9.35
CA ASP A 4 -14.67 -5.91 7.91
C ASP A 4 -15.76 -4.88 7.53
N LEU A 5 -16.78 -4.64 8.36
CA LEU A 5 -17.80 -3.62 8.09
C LEU A 5 -17.19 -2.22 8.07
N VAL A 6 -16.29 -1.95 9.01
CA VAL A 6 -15.55 -0.67 9.10
C VAL A 6 -14.65 -0.49 7.87
N LEU A 7 -13.90 -1.54 7.51
CA LEU A 7 -13.01 -1.50 6.36
C LEU A 7 -13.78 -1.32 5.04
N ASN A 8 -14.91 -2.01 4.88
CA ASN A 8 -15.75 -1.86 3.69
C ASN A 8 -16.41 -0.48 3.61
N LYS A 9 -16.80 0.11 4.76
CA LYS A 9 -17.22 1.52 4.80
C LYS A 9 -16.10 2.45 4.34
N PHE A 10 -14.87 2.25 4.82
CA PHE A 10 -13.72 3.02 4.35
C PHE A 10 -13.56 2.95 2.82
N ILE A 11 -13.70 1.77 2.22
CA ILE A 11 -13.58 1.62 0.76
C ILE A 11 -14.68 2.38 0.01
N GLN A 12 -15.92 2.36 0.51
CA GLN A 12 -17.02 3.14 -0.09
C GLN A 12 -16.76 4.63 0.03
N ASP A 13 -16.42 5.12 1.23
CA ASP A 13 -16.12 6.53 1.46
C ASP A 13 -14.90 7.00 0.63
N LEU A 14 -13.91 6.12 0.41
CA LEU A 14 -12.77 6.37 -0.48
C LEU A 14 -13.20 6.52 -1.95
N LYS A 15 -14.15 5.70 -2.42
CA LYS A 15 -14.69 5.79 -3.78
C LYS A 15 -15.55 7.04 -4.00
N ASP A 16 -16.23 7.49 -2.95
CA ASP A 16 -17.01 8.74 -2.94
C ASP A 16 -16.11 9.99 -2.81
N THR A 17 -14.80 9.81 -2.63
CA THR A 17 -13.87 10.94 -2.47
C THR A 17 -13.60 11.63 -3.80
N GLU A 18 -14.09 12.86 -3.93
CA GLU A 18 -13.73 13.76 -5.02
C GLU A 18 -12.31 14.32 -4.83
N PHE A 19 -11.38 13.86 -5.65
CA PHE A 19 -10.01 14.34 -5.63
C PHE A 19 -9.38 14.27 -7.02
N ASP A 20 -8.72 15.36 -7.43
CA ASP A 20 -7.92 15.44 -8.64
C ASP A 20 -6.50 15.87 -8.28
N ALA A 21 -5.54 14.95 -8.42
CA ALA A 21 -4.14 15.18 -8.09
C ALA A 21 -3.46 16.25 -8.98
N LYS A 22 -4.09 16.65 -10.10
CA LYS A 22 -3.60 17.73 -10.96
C LYS A 22 -3.94 19.11 -10.41
N THR A 23 -5.05 19.23 -9.68
CA THR A 23 -5.62 20.51 -9.26
C THR A 23 -5.64 20.67 -7.74
N SER A 24 -5.45 19.60 -6.98
CA SER A 24 -5.37 19.60 -5.52
C SER A 24 -4.12 18.90 -4.99
N GLU A 25 -3.55 19.46 -3.93
CA GLU A 25 -2.49 18.84 -3.13
C GLU A 25 -3.03 18.26 -1.83
N LEU A 26 -4.33 18.38 -1.54
CA LEU A 26 -4.95 17.83 -0.34
C LEU A 26 -5.95 16.74 -0.74
N LEU A 27 -5.62 15.51 -0.38
CA LEU A 27 -6.58 14.40 -0.40
C LEU A 27 -7.32 14.40 0.94
N LYS A 28 -8.63 14.62 0.91
CA LYS A 28 -9.52 14.51 2.07
C LYS A 28 -10.54 13.41 1.76
N LEU A 29 -10.58 12.36 2.57
CA LEU A 29 -11.55 11.27 2.37
C LEU A 29 -12.97 11.76 2.65
N ALA A 30 -13.94 11.23 1.90
CA ALA A 30 -15.35 11.57 2.07
C ALA A 30 -15.82 11.23 3.50
N TYR A 31 -16.76 12.04 3.99
CA TYR A 31 -17.34 11.89 5.33
C TYR A 31 -16.32 11.90 6.48
N ASP A 32 -15.13 12.47 6.24
CA ASP A 32 -14.02 12.52 7.21
C ASP A 32 -13.57 11.13 7.70
N THR A 33 -13.82 10.08 6.91
CA THR A 33 -13.38 8.71 7.22
C THR A 33 -11.85 8.64 7.30
N ASN A 34 -11.33 7.83 8.23
CA ASN A 34 -9.90 7.57 8.37
C ASN A 34 -9.46 6.40 7.49
N PHE A 35 -8.18 6.36 7.09
CA PHE A 35 -7.64 5.22 6.35
C PHE A 35 -7.85 3.89 7.10
N PHE A 36 -8.27 2.85 6.36
CA PHE A 36 -8.69 1.56 6.90
C PHE A 36 -9.91 1.60 7.84
N GLY A 37 -10.55 2.77 7.99
CA GLY A 37 -11.62 3.03 8.96
C GLY A 37 -11.13 3.05 10.41
N LEU A 38 -9.83 3.29 10.62
CA LEU A 38 -9.21 3.28 11.96
C LEU A 38 -8.97 4.70 12.45
N ASP A 39 -9.51 5.06 13.62
CA ASP A 39 -9.44 6.43 14.18
C ASP A 39 -8.02 6.97 14.38
N ASN A 40 -7.03 6.08 14.53
CA ASN A 40 -5.63 6.46 14.69
C ASN A 40 -4.91 6.73 13.35
N GLN A 41 -5.60 6.55 12.23
CA GLN A 41 -5.10 6.85 10.89
C GLN A 41 -5.57 8.22 10.42
N PRO A 42 -4.88 8.87 9.47
CA PRO A 42 -5.34 10.15 8.95
C PRO A 42 -6.66 10.01 8.17
N SER A 43 -7.49 11.06 8.18
CA SER A 43 -8.63 11.22 7.24
C SER A 43 -8.31 12.16 6.07
N ARG A 44 -7.14 12.82 6.13
CA ARG A 44 -6.64 13.74 5.12
C ARG A 44 -5.13 13.72 5.06
N MET A 45 -4.57 13.97 3.88
CA MET A 45 -3.13 13.97 3.66
C MET A 45 -2.72 14.91 2.53
N PHE A 46 -1.55 15.52 2.67
CA PHE A 46 -0.95 16.35 1.64
C PHE A 46 -0.21 15.48 0.62
N ILE A 47 -0.58 15.60 -0.65
CA ILE A 47 0.02 14.90 -1.78
C ILE A 47 1.21 15.72 -2.28
N ARG A 48 2.41 15.30 -1.87
CA ARG A 48 3.67 15.91 -2.27
C ARG A 48 3.97 15.60 -3.74
N ASN A 49 4.65 16.51 -4.44
CA ASN A 49 5.04 16.27 -5.85
C ASN A 49 5.81 14.96 -6.04
N CYS A 50 6.71 14.62 -5.11
CA CYS A 50 7.45 13.35 -5.17
C CYS A 50 6.54 12.11 -5.07
N TYR A 51 5.34 12.22 -4.50
CA TYR A 51 4.36 11.12 -4.51
C TYR A 51 3.79 10.91 -5.91
N LYS A 52 3.60 11.97 -6.69
CA LYS A 52 3.13 11.90 -8.08
C LYS A 52 4.20 11.24 -8.95
N ASP A 53 5.45 11.67 -8.80
CA ASP A 53 6.59 11.08 -9.51
C ASP A 53 6.76 9.59 -9.17
N LEU A 54 6.68 9.23 -7.88
CA LEU A 54 6.73 7.84 -7.43
C LEU A 54 5.54 7.03 -7.96
N LEU A 55 4.33 7.60 -8.01
CA LEU A 55 3.14 6.95 -8.54
C LEU A 55 3.31 6.60 -10.03
N ASP A 56 3.85 7.54 -10.82
CA ASP A 56 4.14 7.32 -12.23
C ASP A 56 5.14 6.18 -12.42
N ILE A 57 6.16 6.11 -11.58
CA ILE A 57 7.17 5.06 -11.67
C ILE A 57 6.62 3.71 -11.21
N VAL A 58 5.95 3.62 -10.07
CA VAL A 58 5.34 2.36 -9.62
C VAL A 58 4.27 1.87 -10.60
N SER A 59 3.65 2.74 -11.39
CA SER A 59 2.64 2.33 -12.37
C SER A 59 3.22 1.61 -13.59
N LYS A 60 4.53 1.73 -13.85
CA LYS A 60 5.21 1.10 -14.99
C LYS A 60 5.18 -0.42 -14.92
N PRO A 61 4.59 -1.13 -15.90
CA PRO A 61 4.38 -2.59 -15.84
C PRO A 61 5.67 -3.41 -15.75
N GLU A 62 6.78 -2.90 -16.31
CA GLU A 62 8.10 -3.51 -16.30
C GLU A 62 8.77 -3.49 -14.92
N ILE A 63 8.43 -2.50 -14.07
CA ILE A 63 8.92 -2.43 -12.70
C ILE A 63 8.04 -3.32 -11.83
N ARG A 64 8.51 -4.53 -11.53
CA ARG A 64 7.73 -5.52 -10.75
C ARG A 64 7.97 -5.44 -9.26
N ASN A 65 9.20 -5.14 -8.86
CA ASN A 65 9.62 -5.04 -7.48
C ASN A 65 10.26 -3.68 -7.27
N LEU A 66 9.68 -2.88 -6.39
CA LEU A 66 10.21 -1.57 -6.03
C LEU A 66 10.34 -1.45 -4.52
N ARG A 67 11.51 -1.02 -4.07
CA ARG A 67 11.66 -0.52 -2.70
C ARG A 67 11.63 1.00 -2.68
N ILE A 68 10.79 1.54 -1.83
CA ILE A 68 10.75 2.95 -1.46
C ILE A 68 11.40 3.11 -0.09
N SER A 69 12.55 3.77 -0.13
CA SER A 69 13.50 4.00 0.94
C SER A 69 13.48 5.48 1.33
N GLY A 70 14.14 5.84 2.44
CA GLY A 70 14.27 7.23 2.88
C GLY A 70 14.20 7.38 4.40
N ASN A 71 14.62 8.53 4.91
CA ASN A 71 14.75 8.75 6.34
C ASN A 71 13.41 8.58 7.11
N PRO A 72 13.44 8.15 8.39
CA PRO A 72 12.25 8.17 9.24
C PRO A 72 11.54 9.54 9.20
N GLY A 73 10.21 9.52 9.16
CA GLY A 73 9.41 10.75 9.12
C GLY A 73 9.32 11.46 7.76
N VAL A 74 9.98 11.00 6.69
CA VAL A 74 9.89 11.63 5.35
C VAL A 74 8.54 11.39 4.64
N GLY A 75 7.62 10.66 5.27
CA GLY A 75 6.27 10.43 4.74
C GLY A 75 6.12 9.21 3.82
N LYS A 76 6.92 8.14 4.02
CA LYS A 76 6.79 6.91 3.21
C LYS A 76 5.46 6.19 3.40
N THR A 77 4.98 6.06 4.64
CA THR A 77 3.65 5.49 4.94
C THR A 77 2.52 6.28 4.27
N PHE A 78 2.62 7.61 4.24
CA PHE A 78 1.67 8.46 3.51
C PHE A 78 1.71 8.18 2.01
N PHE A 79 2.88 7.97 1.39
CA PHE A 79 2.92 7.49 0.01
C PHE A 79 2.19 6.15 -0.15
N GLY A 80 2.32 5.22 0.80
CA GLY A 80 1.56 3.96 0.82
C GLY A 80 0.04 4.17 0.81
N TYR A 81 -0.46 5.16 1.56
CA TYR A 81 -1.89 5.55 1.54
C TYR A 81 -2.31 6.17 0.20
N TYR A 82 -1.47 7.00 -0.40
CA TYR A 82 -1.74 7.56 -1.72
C TYR A 82 -1.77 6.48 -2.80
N LEU A 83 -0.84 5.53 -2.76
CA LEU A 83 -0.82 4.38 -3.66
C LEU A 83 -2.05 3.49 -3.45
N LEU A 84 -2.44 3.22 -2.20
CA LEU A 84 -3.65 2.47 -1.89
C LEU A 84 -4.90 3.16 -2.47
N TYR A 85 -5.01 4.48 -2.31
CA TYR A 85 -6.10 5.28 -2.90
C TYR A 85 -6.16 5.13 -4.43
N ASP A 86 -5.05 5.33 -5.12
CA ASP A 86 -4.97 5.21 -6.58
C ASP A 86 -5.33 3.80 -7.08
N LEU A 87 -4.89 2.76 -6.39
CA LEU A 87 -5.17 1.38 -6.77
C LEU A 87 -6.63 0.97 -6.50
N LEU A 88 -7.22 1.43 -5.39
CA LEU A 88 -8.62 1.14 -5.05
C LEU A 88 -9.60 1.85 -5.98
N THR A 89 -9.31 3.08 -6.38
CA THR A 89 -10.12 3.81 -7.39
C THR A 89 -10.07 3.17 -8.77
N LYS A 90 -9.03 2.37 -9.04
CA LYS A 90 -8.86 1.56 -10.27
C LYS A 90 -9.28 0.09 -10.10
N ASP A 91 -9.96 -0.25 -9.01
CA ASP A 91 -10.44 -1.59 -8.66
C ASP A 91 -9.36 -2.68 -8.75
N LYS A 92 -8.11 -2.37 -8.36
CA LYS A 92 -7.03 -3.35 -8.33
C LYS A 92 -7.16 -4.31 -7.14
N THR A 93 -6.66 -5.53 -7.32
CA THR A 93 -6.50 -6.49 -6.21
C THR A 93 -5.22 -6.18 -5.47
N ILE A 94 -5.31 -6.03 -4.14
CA ILE A 94 -4.20 -5.58 -3.30
C ILE A 94 -4.10 -6.49 -2.07
N VAL A 95 -2.90 -7.00 -1.79
CA VAL A 95 -2.54 -7.53 -0.47
C VAL A 95 -1.70 -6.46 0.21
N TYR A 96 -2.18 -5.93 1.32
CA TYR A 96 -1.52 -4.87 2.08
C TYR A 96 -1.06 -5.40 3.44
N GLU A 97 0.23 -5.27 3.72
CA GLU A 97 0.85 -5.63 4.98
C GLU A 97 1.38 -4.40 5.73
N LEU A 98 0.85 -4.17 6.94
CA LEU A 98 1.28 -3.08 7.81
C LEU A 98 2.12 -3.61 8.96
N HIS A 99 3.24 -2.95 9.29
CA HIS A 99 4.06 -3.29 10.46
C HIS A 99 3.31 -3.23 11.80
N THR A 100 2.25 -2.43 11.89
CA THR A 100 1.38 -2.33 13.06
C THR A 100 0.43 -3.53 13.22
N MET A 101 0.16 -4.29 12.16
CA MET A 101 -0.73 -5.45 12.18
C MET A 101 0.09 -6.74 12.23
N LYS A 102 0.19 -7.36 13.41
CA LYS A 102 0.97 -8.61 13.58
C LYS A 102 0.12 -9.83 13.18
N GLY A 103 0.65 -10.68 12.31
CA GLY A 103 0.04 -11.96 11.95
C GLY A 103 -1.24 -11.81 11.11
N SER A 104 -1.45 -10.65 10.51
CA SER A 104 -2.61 -10.36 9.65
C SER A 104 -2.21 -9.47 8.48
N VAL A 105 -2.94 -9.64 7.37
CA VAL A 105 -2.84 -8.82 6.17
C VAL A 105 -4.22 -8.31 5.78
N ILE A 106 -4.28 -7.24 5.00
CA ILE A 106 -5.54 -6.74 4.43
C ILE A 106 -5.60 -7.14 2.97
N LEU A 107 -6.62 -7.90 2.58
CA LEU A 107 -6.93 -8.17 1.18
C LEU A 107 -8.00 -7.19 0.70
N PHE A 108 -7.68 -6.44 -0.35
CA PHE A 108 -8.65 -5.68 -1.13
C PHE A 108 -8.92 -6.39 -2.45
N LYS A 109 -10.19 -6.68 -2.72
CA LYS A 109 -10.62 -7.36 -3.95
C LYS A 109 -12.08 -7.02 -4.25
N GLU A 110 -12.36 -6.75 -5.53
CA GLU A 110 -13.73 -6.53 -6.03
C GLU A 110 -14.49 -5.47 -5.22
N GLY A 111 -13.79 -4.37 -4.88
CA GLY A 111 -14.35 -3.26 -4.10
C GLY A 111 -14.63 -3.58 -2.63
N LYS A 112 -14.09 -4.69 -2.10
CA LYS A 112 -14.24 -5.10 -0.70
C LYS A 112 -12.90 -5.30 -0.03
N GLY A 113 -12.90 -5.15 1.30
CA GLY A 113 -11.76 -5.35 2.17
C GLY A 113 -12.01 -6.49 3.15
N PHE A 114 -10.96 -7.27 3.41
CA PHE A 114 -10.98 -8.42 4.32
C PHE A 114 -9.71 -8.43 5.16
N TYR A 115 -9.85 -8.56 6.48
CA TYR A 115 -8.73 -8.92 7.35
C TYR A 115 -8.50 -10.42 7.29
N LEU A 116 -7.31 -10.83 6.83
CA LEU A 116 -6.91 -12.23 6.74
C LEU A 116 -5.82 -12.53 7.75
N SER A 117 -5.95 -13.65 8.46
CA SER A 117 -4.93 -14.12 9.39
C SER A 117 -3.82 -14.84 8.62
N GLU A 118 -2.56 -14.46 8.85
CA GLU A 118 -1.41 -15.15 8.26
C GLU A 118 -1.33 -16.62 8.70
N ALA A 119 -1.84 -16.98 9.88
CA ALA A 119 -1.82 -18.36 10.37
C ALA A 119 -2.93 -19.21 9.74
N ILE A 120 -4.14 -18.67 9.68
CA ILE A 120 -5.34 -19.39 9.25
C ILE A 120 -5.48 -19.35 7.73
N ASP A 121 -5.31 -18.17 7.13
CA ASP A 121 -5.61 -17.87 5.73
C ASP A 121 -4.36 -17.91 4.83
N HIS A 122 -3.25 -18.48 5.30
CA HIS A 122 -1.97 -18.51 4.57
C HIS A 122 -2.10 -18.99 3.12
N LYS A 123 -2.96 -19.97 2.84
CA LYS A 123 -3.19 -20.46 1.47
C LYS A 123 -3.89 -19.42 0.60
N ILE A 124 -4.87 -18.72 1.15
CA ILE A 124 -5.60 -17.64 0.46
C ILE A 124 -4.63 -16.51 0.13
N ILE A 125 -3.85 -16.07 1.12
CA ILE A 125 -2.85 -15.00 0.96
C ILE A 125 -1.84 -15.39 -0.13
N ARG A 126 -1.24 -16.59 -0.03
CA ARG A 126 -0.29 -17.09 -1.05
C ARG A 126 -0.91 -17.15 -2.45
N ASN A 127 -2.15 -17.60 -2.57
CA ASN A 127 -2.83 -17.68 -3.87
C ASN A 127 -2.95 -16.30 -4.54
N TYR A 128 -3.10 -15.20 -3.78
CA TYR A 128 -3.08 -13.86 -4.34
C TYR A 128 -1.67 -13.37 -4.65
N LEU A 129 -0.69 -13.68 -3.80
CA LEU A 129 0.70 -13.32 -4.03
C LEU A 129 1.32 -14.04 -5.25
N TYR A 130 0.76 -15.17 -5.69
CA TYR A 130 1.19 -15.87 -6.91
C TYR A 130 0.54 -15.35 -8.21
N LYS A 131 -0.25 -14.27 -8.15
CA LYS A 131 -0.90 -13.70 -9.34
C LYS A 131 -0.21 -12.40 -9.76
N LYS A 132 0.08 -12.27 -11.06
CA LYS A 132 0.83 -11.13 -11.61
C LYS A 132 0.06 -9.80 -11.57
N ASP A 133 -1.27 -9.87 -11.54
CA ASP A 133 -2.19 -8.72 -11.49
C ASP A 133 -2.49 -8.24 -10.07
N THR A 134 -2.08 -8.98 -9.04
CA THR A 134 -2.11 -8.54 -7.65
C THR A 134 -1.01 -7.52 -7.37
N TRP A 135 -1.34 -6.49 -6.61
CA TRP A 135 -0.39 -5.58 -5.96
C TRP A 135 -0.11 -6.06 -4.54
N TYR A 136 1.16 -6.15 -4.18
CA TYR A 136 1.60 -6.51 -2.83
C TYR A 136 2.33 -5.32 -2.21
N ILE A 137 1.69 -4.65 -1.26
CA ILE A 137 2.26 -3.48 -0.59
C ILE A 137 2.68 -3.88 0.81
N VAL A 138 3.95 -3.66 1.12
CA VAL A 138 4.55 -4.05 2.40
C VAL A 138 5.10 -2.82 3.08
N ASP A 139 4.47 -2.36 4.17
CA ASP A 139 4.87 -1.17 4.91
C ASP A 139 5.54 -1.54 6.24
N GLY A 140 6.86 -1.38 6.28
CA GLY A 140 7.67 -1.56 7.49
C GLY A 140 7.88 -3.03 7.91
N LYS A 141 7.63 -3.98 7.00
CA LYS A 141 7.84 -5.43 7.20
C LYS A 141 8.80 -6.01 6.16
N LYS A 142 9.30 -7.22 6.43
CA LYS A 142 10.02 -8.02 5.41
C LYS A 142 8.98 -8.61 4.45
N PRO A 143 9.14 -8.45 3.12
CA PRO A 143 8.19 -9.01 2.16
C PRO A 143 8.29 -10.54 2.09
N TYR A 144 7.22 -11.18 1.63
CA TYR A 144 7.24 -12.59 1.28
C TYR A 144 8.10 -12.85 0.03
N ASN A 145 9.22 -13.55 0.21
CA ASN A 145 10.26 -13.73 -0.82
C ASN A 145 9.82 -14.49 -2.10
N ALA A 146 8.73 -15.27 -2.06
CA ALA A 146 8.28 -16.07 -3.21
C ALA A 146 7.08 -15.45 -3.95
N SER A 147 6.81 -14.16 -3.74
CA SER A 147 5.74 -13.45 -4.43
C SER A 147 6.01 -13.30 -5.93
N VAL A 148 4.97 -13.45 -6.74
CA VAL A 148 4.95 -13.11 -8.18
C VAL A 148 4.15 -11.83 -8.43
N ALA A 149 3.38 -11.38 -7.43
CA ALA A 149 2.65 -10.12 -7.41
C ALA A 149 3.61 -8.93 -7.56
N LYS A 150 3.09 -7.81 -8.04
CA LYS A 150 3.85 -6.57 -8.13
C LYS A 150 4.10 -6.04 -6.73
N THR A 151 5.35 -6.07 -6.27
CA THR A 151 5.70 -5.84 -4.86
C THR A 151 6.27 -4.44 -4.65
N ILE A 152 5.61 -3.65 -3.81
CA ILE A 152 6.07 -2.32 -3.38
C ILE A 152 6.43 -2.42 -1.91
N LEU A 153 7.73 -2.39 -1.62
CA LEU A 153 8.26 -2.39 -0.27
C LEU A 153 8.48 -0.96 0.21
N ILE A 154 7.74 -0.54 1.21
CA ILE A 154 7.90 0.74 1.88
C ILE A 154 8.69 0.51 3.16
N SER A 155 9.96 0.94 3.21
CA SER A 155 10.83 0.66 4.36
C SER A 155 11.77 1.82 4.71
N SER A 156 12.19 1.84 5.98
CA SER A 156 13.29 2.69 6.47
C SER A 156 14.64 2.15 5.95
N PRO A 157 15.74 2.94 5.87
CA PRO A 157 17.01 2.55 5.25
C PRO A 157 17.83 1.46 6.00
N MET A 158 17.24 0.77 6.99
CA MET A 158 17.92 -0.32 7.69
C MET A 158 18.00 -1.60 6.85
N LYS A 159 19.19 -1.84 6.27
CA LYS A 159 19.53 -2.94 5.36
C LYS A 159 19.17 -4.35 5.83
N SER A 160 19.07 -4.61 7.13
CA SER A 160 18.82 -5.95 7.69
C SER A 160 17.44 -6.53 7.32
N HIS A 161 16.46 -5.69 6.97
CA HIS A 161 15.09 -6.15 6.73
C HIS A 161 14.79 -6.58 5.29
N TYR A 162 15.68 -6.29 4.34
CA TYR A 162 15.35 -6.40 2.91
C TYR A 162 16.56 -6.71 2.01
N HIS A 163 17.69 -7.10 2.59
CA HIS A 163 18.88 -7.54 1.85
C HIS A 163 18.57 -8.66 0.83
N ASP A 164 17.62 -9.54 1.14
CA ASP A 164 17.20 -10.61 0.22
C ASP A 164 16.29 -10.09 -0.89
N PHE A 165 15.54 -9.01 -0.62
CA PHE A 165 14.64 -8.38 -1.61
C PHE A 165 15.41 -7.55 -2.63
N ASP A 166 16.62 -7.07 -2.34
CA ASP A 166 17.43 -6.31 -3.31
C ASP A 166 18.25 -7.20 -4.25
N LYS A 167 18.23 -8.52 -4.03
CA LYS A 167 19.09 -9.48 -4.74
C LYS A 167 18.39 -10.16 -5.91
N SER A 168 17.09 -9.94 -6.13
CA SER A 168 16.38 -10.51 -7.27
C SER A 168 16.67 -9.71 -8.55
N GLU A 169 16.76 -10.40 -9.68
CA GLU A 169 16.89 -9.73 -10.97
C GLU A 169 15.61 -8.96 -11.30
N GLY A 170 15.73 -7.66 -11.58
CA GLY A 170 14.61 -6.76 -11.90
C GLY A 170 14.17 -5.82 -10.78
N ASP A 171 14.87 -5.80 -9.64
CA ASP A 171 14.55 -4.93 -8.51
C ASP A 171 15.05 -3.50 -8.73
N SER A 172 14.25 -2.53 -8.28
CA SER A 172 14.62 -1.11 -8.29
C SER A 172 14.49 -0.52 -6.89
N VAL A 173 15.40 0.40 -6.53
CA VAL A 173 15.39 1.13 -5.26
C VAL A 173 15.19 2.60 -5.54
N MET A 174 14.26 3.23 -4.84
CA MET A 174 13.99 4.67 -4.92
C MET A 174 14.03 5.30 -3.54
N ASP A 175 14.69 6.43 -3.43
CA ASP A 175 14.80 7.19 -2.20
C ASP A 175 13.79 8.34 -2.20
N LEU A 176 13.07 8.47 -1.08
CA LEU A 176 12.12 9.54 -0.83
C LEU A 176 12.87 10.67 -0.12
N GLU A 177 13.11 11.76 -0.83
CA GLU A 177 13.82 12.93 -0.31
C GLU A 177 12.87 13.96 0.35
N ARG A 178 13.44 14.82 1.21
CA ARG A 178 12.71 15.96 1.78
C ARG A 178 12.65 17.08 0.73
N ASN A 179 11.53 17.19 0.01
CA ASN A 179 11.05 18.46 -0.55
C ASN A 179 10.74 19.43 0.58
#